data_AF-A0AAN7CQS0-F1
#
_entry.id   AF-A0AAN7CQS0-F1
#
_cell.length_a   1.000
_cell.length_b   1.000
_cell.length_c   1.000
_cell.angle_alpha   90.00
_cell.angle_beta   90.00
_cell.angle_gamma   90.00
#
_symmetry.space_group_name_H-M   'P 1'
#
loop_
_entity.id
_entity.type
_entity.pdbx_description
1 polymer ?
#
loop_
_entity_poly.entity_id
_entity_poly.type
_entity_poly.pdbx_seq_one_letter_code
_entity_poly.pdbx_strand_id
1 'polypeptide(L)'
;MLDPEHCKTLTHALDNVLSTDLAEIIYAQLIDGRGIWLYKGHPLLNHGNLCKGALERARTFRDGFDPAVLRLDPLAPSREFKMCLVELVAAGIHQIAAILFQSDDKTHTKEHIHTVHSWKREPEWEDMGRREPVLFEYFDPPPTLFCHCEYLDHHQQYPHGLADVAGYWAEDRILGGIAVFDRGKSGTECKDIYFHSSRERYTPRVWRLLDSQLNDLREFLFSEQPSATPLPILLSEENEPRYNSWDAMAVHQIFRDPRERAIPSERPKSRDIECGD
;
A
#
# COMPACT_ATOMS: atom_id res chain seq x y z
N MET A 1 -4.59 21.45 13.14
CA MET A 1 -4.04 22.05 11.91
C MET A 1 -2.53 22.11 12.03
N LEU A 2 -1.79 21.62 11.04
CA LEU A 2 -0.34 21.82 10.97
C LEU A 2 -0.05 23.32 10.83
N ASP A 3 1.05 23.80 11.41
CA ASP A 3 1.49 25.17 11.14
C ASP A 3 2.02 25.31 9.70
N PRO A 4 2.13 26.55 9.17
CA PRO A 4 2.47 26.78 7.78
C PRO A 4 3.81 26.18 7.35
N GLU A 5 4.81 26.13 8.24
CA GLU A 5 6.14 25.61 7.91
C GLU A 5 6.12 24.09 7.80
N HIS A 6 5.42 23.41 8.71
CA HIS A 6 5.20 21.98 8.62
C HIS A 6 4.34 21.60 7.40
N CYS A 7 3.31 22.38 7.05
CA CYS A 7 2.55 22.18 5.81
C CYS A 7 3.43 22.31 4.56
N LYS A 8 4.29 23.33 4.51
CA LYS A 8 5.23 23.53 3.41
C LYS A 8 6.21 22.36 3.28
N THR A 9 6.76 21.92 4.41
CA THR A 9 7.67 20.77 4.46
C THR A 9 7.01 19.49 3.96
N LEU A 10 5.77 19.23 4.39
CA LEU A 10 5.01 18.08 3.94
C LEU A 10 4.69 18.14 2.44
N THR A 11 4.24 19.30 1.97
CA THR A 11 3.96 19.53 0.54
C THR A 11 5.19 19.19 -0.29
N HIS A 12 6.34 19.73 0.11
CA HIS A 12 7.61 19.47 -0.54
C HIS A 12 7.99 17.97 -0.52
N ALA A 13 7.81 17.31 0.62
CA ALA A 13 8.08 15.88 0.75
C ALA A 13 7.17 15.02 -0.16
N LEU A 14 5.90 15.39 -0.28
CA LEU A 14 4.96 14.74 -1.20
C LEU A 14 5.35 15.00 -2.65
N ASP A 15 5.72 16.24 -3.01
CA ASP A 15 6.16 16.59 -4.37
C ASP A 15 7.39 15.75 -4.78
N ASN A 16 8.34 15.54 -3.87
CA ASN A 16 9.48 14.65 -4.11
C ASN A 16 9.03 13.23 -4.43
N VAL A 17 8.08 12.66 -3.66
CA VAL A 17 7.53 11.32 -3.93
C VAL A 17 6.78 11.27 -5.26
N LEU A 18 5.87 12.23 -5.49
CA LEU A 18 5.03 12.31 -6.68
C LEU A 18 5.82 12.53 -7.97
N SER A 19 7.02 13.11 -7.86
CA SER A 19 7.94 13.31 -8.98
C SER A 19 8.73 12.06 -9.37
N THR A 20 8.63 10.97 -8.61
CA THR A 20 9.28 9.70 -8.98
C THR A 20 8.54 8.98 -10.10
N ASP A 21 9.29 8.35 -11.01
CA ASP A 21 8.72 7.49 -12.07
C ASP A 21 7.86 6.37 -11.47
N LEU A 22 8.25 5.85 -10.30
CA LEU A 22 7.50 4.83 -9.60
C LEU A 22 6.11 5.33 -9.17
N ALA A 23 6.02 6.49 -8.50
CA ALA A 23 4.73 7.05 -8.10
C ALA A 23 3.84 7.33 -9.32
N GLU A 24 4.40 7.88 -10.40
CA GLU A 24 3.67 8.12 -11.65
C GLU A 24 3.06 6.82 -12.21
N ILE A 25 3.86 5.74 -12.28
CA ILE A 25 3.40 4.44 -12.77
C ILE A 25 2.31 3.86 -11.87
N ILE A 26 2.48 3.90 -10.55
CA ILE A 26 1.53 3.32 -9.59
C ILE A 26 0.19 4.07 -9.61
N TYR A 27 0.21 5.40 -9.66
CA TYR A 27 -1.03 6.17 -9.80
C TYR A 27 -1.67 6.00 -11.17
N ALA A 28 -0.88 5.88 -12.24
CA ALA A 28 -1.41 5.53 -13.56
C ALA A 28 -2.09 4.15 -13.56
N GLN A 29 -1.57 3.16 -12.83
CA GLN A 29 -2.21 1.85 -12.68
C GLN A 29 -3.60 1.96 -12.02
N LEU A 30 -3.76 2.81 -10.99
CA LEU A 30 -5.06 3.07 -10.36
C LEU A 30 -6.07 3.73 -11.31
N ILE A 31 -5.60 4.64 -12.16
CA ILE A 31 -6.41 5.30 -13.20
C ILE A 31 -6.78 4.30 -14.31
N ASP A 32 -5.87 3.40 -14.64
CA ASP A 32 -6.06 2.35 -15.65
C ASP A 32 -6.98 1.23 -15.13
N GLY A 33 -7.07 1.03 -13.82
CA GLY A 33 -7.83 -0.08 -13.23
C GLY A 33 -7.09 -1.42 -13.32
N ARG A 34 -5.77 -1.40 -13.57
CA ARG A 34 -4.91 -2.57 -13.70
C ARG A 34 -4.13 -2.85 -12.42
N GLY A 35 -4.52 -3.87 -11.67
CA GLY A 35 -3.74 -4.41 -10.55
C GLY A 35 -2.77 -5.53 -10.97
N ILE A 36 -2.12 -6.13 -9.97
CA ILE A 36 -0.91 -6.96 -10.17
C ILE A 36 -1.19 -8.46 -9.95
N TRP A 37 -2.20 -8.79 -9.13
CA TRP A 37 -2.58 -10.17 -8.82
C TRP A 37 -3.57 -10.69 -9.85
N LEU A 38 -3.07 -11.37 -10.89
CA LEU A 38 -3.89 -11.89 -11.99
C LEU A 38 -3.70 -13.40 -12.10
N TYR A 39 -4.77 -14.16 -11.88
CA TYR A 39 -4.76 -15.60 -12.11
C TYR A 39 -4.59 -15.93 -13.59
N LYS A 40 -4.07 -17.13 -13.87
CA LYS A 40 -4.01 -17.66 -15.24
C LYS A 40 -5.40 -17.62 -15.89
N GLY A 41 -5.47 -17.07 -17.09
CA GLY A 41 -6.73 -16.88 -17.84
C GLY A 41 -7.41 -15.53 -17.61
N HIS A 42 -6.95 -14.73 -16.64
CA HIS A 42 -7.50 -13.41 -16.39
C HIS A 42 -7.34 -12.50 -17.63
N PRO A 43 -8.33 -11.67 -18.01
CA PRO A 43 -8.28 -10.83 -19.21
C PRO A 43 -7.07 -9.89 -19.28
N LEU A 44 -6.59 -9.44 -18.12
CA LEU A 44 -5.40 -8.58 -18.00
C LEU A 44 -4.06 -9.32 -18.05
N LEU A 45 -4.02 -10.66 -18.09
CA LEU A 45 -2.77 -11.42 -17.98
C LEU A 45 -1.77 -11.05 -19.10
N ASN A 46 -2.26 -10.79 -20.31
CA ASN A 46 -1.44 -10.36 -21.46
C ASN A 46 -1.38 -8.83 -21.62
N HIS A 47 -1.98 -8.09 -20.69
CA HIS A 47 -2.04 -6.64 -20.73
C HIS A 47 -0.83 -6.03 -20.01
N GLY A 48 0.36 -6.24 -20.56
CA GLY A 48 1.63 -5.91 -19.91
C GLY A 48 1.89 -4.41 -19.70
N ASN A 49 1.30 -3.56 -20.53
CA ASN A 49 1.51 -2.11 -20.55
C ASN A 49 0.30 -1.35 -20.00
N LEU A 50 0.51 -0.13 -19.52
CA LEU A 50 -0.57 0.82 -19.23
C LEU A 50 -1.30 1.19 -20.52
N CYS A 51 -2.62 1.36 -20.47
CA CYS A 51 -3.37 1.87 -21.61
C CYS A 51 -2.98 3.31 -21.94
N LYS A 52 -3.19 3.68 -23.21
CA LYS A 52 -2.95 5.03 -23.71
C LYS A 52 -3.74 6.05 -22.89
N GLY A 53 -3.08 7.09 -22.40
CA GLY A 53 -3.68 8.16 -21.62
C GLY A 53 -3.57 7.98 -20.10
N ALA A 54 -3.26 6.78 -19.59
CA ALA A 54 -3.18 6.54 -18.14
C ALA A 54 -2.04 7.36 -17.49
N LEU A 55 -0.86 7.39 -18.11
CA LEU A 55 0.29 8.17 -17.64
C LEU A 55 0.03 9.68 -17.74
N GLU A 56 -0.55 10.12 -18.85
CA GLU A 56 -0.87 11.54 -19.06
C GLU A 56 -1.89 12.04 -18.02
N ARG A 57 -2.88 11.22 -17.66
CA ARG A 57 -3.82 11.53 -16.57
C ARG A 57 -3.14 11.57 -15.21
N ALA A 58 -2.26 10.63 -14.91
CA ALA A 58 -1.49 10.64 -13.66
C ALA A 58 -0.63 11.91 -13.54
N ARG A 59 0.03 12.33 -14.63
CA ARG A 59 0.78 13.60 -14.71
C ARG A 59 -0.13 14.81 -14.52
N THR A 60 -1.28 14.82 -15.18
CA THR A 60 -2.26 15.91 -15.06
C THR A 60 -2.75 16.05 -13.62
N PHE A 61 -3.01 14.92 -12.94
CA PHE A 61 -3.36 14.92 -11.52
C PHE A 61 -2.21 15.47 -10.67
N ARG A 62 -0.97 14.99 -10.87
CA ARG A 62 0.21 15.48 -10.14
C ARG A 62 0.39 16.99 -10.31
N ASP A 63 0.38 17.47 -11.54
CA ASP A 63 0.67 18.87 -11.86
C ASP A 63 -0.43 19.82 -11.34
N GLY A 64 -1.65 19.30 -11.12
CA GLY A 64 -2.77 20.02 -10.53
C GLY A 64 -3.06 19.68 -9.05
N PHE A 65 -2.19 18.91 -8.39
CA PHE A 65 -2.42 18.44 -7.03
C PHE A 65 -2.32 19.59 -6.04
N ASP A 66 -3.38 19.77 -5.24
CA ASP A 66 -3.39 20.69 -4.10
C ASP A 66 -3.32 19.87 -2.79
N PRO A 67 -2.24 19.97 -2.01
CA PRO A 67 -2.11 19.28 -0.72
C PRO A 67 -3.25 19.57 0.27
N ALA A 68 -3.99 20.68 0.11
CA ALA A 68 -5.13 21.02 0.96
C ALA A 68 -6.30 20.02 0.83
N VAL A 69 -6.32 19.17 -0.20
CA VAL A 69 -7.30 18.09 -0.32
C VAL A 69 -7.07 16.96 0.70
N LEU A 70 -5.85 16.86 1.26
CA LEU A 70 -5.49 15.84 2.23
C LEU A 70 -6.04 16.20 3.61
N ARG A 71 -6.68 15.22 4.25
CA ARG A 71 -7.17 15.31 5.63
C ARG A 71 -6.16 14.65 6.54
N LEU A 72 -5.17 15.41 6.97
CA LEU A 72 -4.11 14.94 7.84
C LEU A 72 -4.27 15.51 9.25
N ASP A 73 -4.20 14.63 10.24
CA ASP A 73 -4.30 15.04 11.63
C ASP A 73 -3.06 15.84 12.06
N PRO A 74 -3.24 16.89 12.88
CA PRO A 74 -2.13 17.69 13.37
C PRO A 74 -1.16 16.87 14.23
N LEU A 75 0.13 17.04 13.97
CA LEU A 75 1.20 16.33 14.68
C LEU A 75 1.47 16.86 16.10
N ALA A 76 2.09 15.98 16.89
CA ALA A 76 2.81 16.26 18.12
C ALA A 76 4.13 17.08 17.85
N PRO A 77 4.82 17.60 18.87
CA PRO A 77 5.93 18.57 18.75
C PRO A 77 7.16 18.20 17.89
N SER A 78 8.07 19.16 17.73
CA SER A 78 9.10 19.22 16.66
C SER A 78 10.15 18.11 16.61
N ARG A 79 10.36 17.33 17.68
CA ARG A 79 11.32 16.20 17.68
C ARG A 79 10.66 14.93 17.17
N GLU A 80 9.38 14.76 17.44
CA GLU A 80 8.51 13.74 16.84
C GLU A 80 8.26 14.04 15.34
N PHE A 81 8.33 15.32 14.92
CA PHE A 81 7.99 15.75 13.57
C PHE A 81 8.69 14.98 12.42
N LYS A 82 9.96 14.58 12.54
CA LYS A 82 10.66 13.88 11.43
C LYS A 82 10.14 12.46 11.20
N MET A 83 9.84 11.74 12.28
CA MET A 83 9.22 10.42 12.21
C MET A 83 7.77 10.56 11.79
N CYS A 84 7.10 11.57 12.32
CA CYS A 84 5.77 11.95 11.90
C CYS A 84 5.70 12.41 10.44
N LEU A 85 6.77 12.94 9.83
CA LEU A 85 6.77 13.31 8.41
C LEU A 85 6.65 12.07 7.54
N VAL A 86 7.36 10.98 7.87
CA VAL A 86 7.21 9.71 7.14
C VAL A 86 5.78 9.18 7.28
N GLU A 87 5.20 9.29 8.47
CA GLU A 87 3.80 8.95 8.72
C GLU A 87 2.82 9.80 7.88
N LEU A 88 3.03 11.12 7.82
CA LEU A 88 2.21 12.02 7.02
C LEU A 88 2.38 11.78 5.51
N VAL A 89 3.59 11.47 5.04
CA VAL A 89 3.85 11.13 3.64
C VAL A 89 3.17 9.82 3.28
N ALA A 90 3.27 8.79 4.14
CA ALA A 90 2.55 7.53 3.96
C ALA A 90 1.03 7.74 3.90
N ALA A 91 0.48 8.54 4.82
CA ALA A 91 -0.93 8.91 4.83
C ALA A 91 -1.34 9.73 3.59
N GLY A 92 -0.46 10.61 3.10
CA GLY A 92 -0.68 11.37 1.87
C GLY A 92 -0.71 10.48 0.64
N ILE A 93 0.26 9.56 0.50
CA ILE A 93 0.30 8.56 -0.57
C ILE A 93 -1.00 7.74 -0.59
N HIS A 94 -1.42 7.26 0.58
CA HIS A 94 -2.66 6.51 0.78
C HIS A 94 -3.88 7.30 0.33
N GLN A 95 -4.04 8.55 0.80
CA GLN A 95 -5.19 9.39 0.48
C GLN A 95 -5.24 9.77 -1.00
N ILE A 96 -4.10 10.07 -1.62
CA ILE A 96 -4.00 10.32 -3.06
C ILE A 96 -4.49 9.09 -3.84
N ALA A 97 -4.03 7.90 -3.46
CA ALA A 97 -4.48 6.66 -4.08
C ALA A 97 -5.97 6.42 -3.88
N ALA A 98 -6.52 6.68 -2.70
CA ALA A 98 -7.96 6.57 -2.44
C ALA A 98 -8.78 7.55 -3.31
N ILE A 99 -8.33 8.80 -3.44
CA ILE A 99 -8.95 9.82 -4.31
C ILE A 99 -8.93 9.34 -5.77
N LEU A 100 -7.77 8.92 -6.26
CA LEU A 100 -7.63 8.42 -7.62
C LEU A 100 -8.47 7.17 -7.85
N PHE A 101 -8.53 6.25 -6.88
CA PHE A 101 -9.34 5.04 -6.95
C PHE A 101 -10.82 5.38 -7.14
N GLN A 102 -11.33 6.36 -6.40
CA GLN A 102 -12.73 6.81 -6.44
C GLN A 102 -13.07 7.75 -7.61
N SER A 103 -12.06 8.33 -8.26
CA SER A 103 -12.25 9.26 -9.38
C SER A 103 -13.01 8.62 -10.54
N ASP A 104 -13.91 9.39 -11.15
CA ASP A 104 -14.57 9.01 -12.40
C ASP A 104 -13.64 9.16 -13.63
N ASP A 105 -12.52 9.86 -13.47
CA ASP A 105 -11.56 10.10 -14.54
C ASP A 105 -10.61 8.91 -14.75
N LYS A 106 -11.18 7.79 -15.20
CA LYS A 106 -10.46 6.54 -15.48
C LYS A 106 -10.16 6.39 -16.98
N THR A 107 -9.20 5.53 -17.31
CA THR A 107 -8.91 5.17 -18.71
C THR A 107 -10.03 4.35 -19.33
N HIS A 108 -10.70 3.53 -18.53
CA HIS A 108 -11.76 2.63 -18.95
C HIS A 108 -13.09 2.96 -18.27
N THR A 109 -14.20 2.54 -18.89
CA THR A 109 -15.52 2.72 -18.30
C THR A 109 -15.66 1.88 -17.02
N LYS A 110 -16.58 2.30 -16.14
CA LYS A 110 -16.88 1.56 -14.90
C LYS A 110 -17.30 0.12 -15.18
N GLU A 111 -18.04 -0.12 -16.25
CA GLU A 111 -18.48 -1.45 -16.67
C GLU A 111 -17.29 -2.32 -17.09
N HIS A 112 -16.32 -1.76 -17.82
CA HIS A 112 -15.12 -2.49 -18.21
C HIS A 112 -14.27 -2.86 -17.00
N ILE A 113 -14.01 -1.89 -16.11
CA ILE A 113 -13.26 -2.13 -14.87
C ILE A 113 -13.97 -3.19 -14.02
N HIS A 114 -15.29 -3.07 -13.86
CA HIS A 114 -16.08 -4.04 -13.11
C HIS A 114 -15.98 -5.45 -13.71
N THR A 115 -16.14 -5.59 -15.03
CA THR A 115 -16.04 -6.89 -15.73
C THR A 115 -14.70 -7.57 -15.47
N VAL A 116 -13.63 -6.79 -15.46
CA VAL A 116 -12.28 -7.28 -15.22
C VAL A 116 -12.07 -7.66 -13.76
N HIS A 117 -12.51 -6.82 -12.81
CA HIS A 117 -12.34 -7.08 -11.37
C HIS A 117 -13.23 -8.22 -10.87
N SER A 118 -14.39 -8.43 -11.50
CA SER A 118 -15.30 -9.54 -11.18
C SER A 118 -15.00 -10.82 -11.95
N TRP A 119 -13.90 -10.86 -12.72
CA TRP A 119 -13.55 -12.05 -13.47
C TRP A 119 -13.25 -13.20 -12.51
N LYS A 120 -13.96 -14.32 -12.70
CA LYS A 120 -13.75 -15.55 -11.96
C LYS A 120 -13.38 -16.66 -12.95
N ARG A 121 -12.40 -17.47 -12.56
CA ARG A 121 -12.09 -18.68 -13.31
C ARG A 121 -13.16 -19.73 -13.04
N GLU A 122 -13.71 -20.30 -14.10
CA GLU A 122 -14.66 -21.40 -13.99
C GLU A 122 -13.98 -22.61 -13.32
N PRO A 123 -14.69 -23.36 -12.46
CA PRO A 123 -14.16 -24.58 -11.88
C PRO A 123 -13.75 -25.58 -12.96
N GLU A 124 -12.58 -26.20 -12.80
CA GLU A 124 -12.04 -27.17 -13.74
C GLU A 124 -11.82 -28.51 -13.03
N TRP A 125 -12.08 -29.61 -13.73
CA TRP A 125 -11.74 -30.94 -13.23
C TRP A 125 -10.25 -31.17 -13.42
N GLU A 126 -9.51 -31.29 -12.32
CA GLU A 126 -8.08 -31.61 -12.37
C GLU A 126 -7.85 -33.10 -12.12
N ASP A 127 -7.22 -33.75 -13.09
CA ASP A 127 -6.73 -35.13 -12.95
C ASP A 127 -5.37 -35.11 -12.24
N MET A 128 -5.39 -35.37 -10.93
CA MET A 128 -4.21 -35.47 -10.09
C MET A 128 -3.48 -36.82 -10.24
N GLY A 129 -3.80 -37.60 -11.28
CA GLY A 129 -3.13 -38.82 -11.74
C GLY A 129 -3.30 -40.05 -10.86
N ARG A 130 -3.47 -39.90 -9.54
CA ARG A 130 -3.58 -41.02 -8.57
C ARG A 130 -4.82 -40.96 -7.67
N ARG A 131 -5.71 -40.00 -7.88
CA ARG A 131 -6.98 -39.84 -7.15
C ARG A 131 -8.11 -39.58 -8.15
N GLU A 132 -9.35 -39.79 -7.71
CA GLU A 132 -10.52 -39.35 -8.48
C GLU A 132 -10.34 -37.86 -8.85
N PRO A 133 -10.71 -37.46 -10.07
CA PRO A 133 -10.67 -36.05 -10.46
C PRO A 133 -11.39 -35.21 -9.41
N VAL A 134 -10.75 -34.15 -8.96
CA VAL A 134 -11.36 -33.21 -8.01
C VAL A 134 -11.78 -32.00 -8.81
N LEU A 135 -13.01 -31.52 -8.57
CA LEU A 135 -13.44 -30.23 -9.08
C LEU A 135 -12.66 -29.17 -8.32
N PHE A 136 -11.72 -28.52 -8.99
CA PHE A 136 -10.94 -27.45 -8.40
C PHE A 136 -11.75 -26.16 -8.47
N GLU A 137 -12.33 -25.75 -7.34
CA GLU A 137 -13.01 -24.47 -7.20
C GLU A 137 -11.98 -23.38 -6.92
N TYR A 138 -11.87 -22.41 -7.80
CA TYR A 138 -11.04 -21.24 -7.59
C TYR A 138 -11.71 -20.28 -6.60
N PHE A 139 -10.89 -19.68 -5.73
CA PHE A 139 -11.34 -18.63 -4.81
C PHE A 139 -12.05 -17.50 -5.57
N ASP A 140 -13.05 -16.89 -4.93
CA ASP A 140 -13.68 -15.69 -5.46
C ASP A 140 -12.61 -14.59 -5.66
N PRO A 141 -12.68 -13.83 -6.77
CA PRO A 141 -11.74 -12.75 -6.98
C PRO A 141 -11.86 -11.73 -5.85
N PRO A 142 -10.74 -11.09 -5.44
CA PRO A 142 -10.82 -10.03 -4.45
C PRO A 142 -11.69 -8.89 -4.99
N PRO A 143 -12.40 -8.14 -4.13
CA PRO A 143 -13.27 -7.04 -4.55
C PRO A 143 -12.52 -5.88 -5.22
N THR A 144 -11.19 -5.90 -5.21
CA THR A 144 -10.32 -4.99 -5.95
C THR A 144 -9.00 -5.68 -6.28
N LEU A 145 -8.43 -5.39 -7.46
CA LEU A 145 -7.08 -5.84 -7.82
C LEU A 145 -5.96 -5.06 -7.12
N PHE A 146 -6.30 -3.99 -6.39
CA PHE A 146 -5.39 -3.11 -5.66
C PHE A 146 -5.46 -3.41 -4.17
N CYS A 147 -4.88 -4.53 -3.74
CA CYS A 147 -4.97 -4.96 -2.35
C CYS A 147 -3.66 -5.51 -1.79
N HIS A 148 -3.54 -5.35 -0.46
CA HIS A 148 -2.68 -6.14 0.40
C HIS A 148 -3.58 -7.15 1.13
N CYS A 149 -3.25 -8.44 1.12
CA CYS A 149 -4.09 -9.52 1.64
C CYS A 149 -4.58 -9.26 3.07
N GLU A 150 -3.69 -8.87 3.98
CA GLU A 150 -4.05 -8.60 5.37
C GLU A 150 -4.85 -7.32 5.63
N TYR A 151 -5.00 -6.44 4.65
CA TYR A 151 -5.81 -5.21 4.78
C TYR A 151 -7.15 -5.33 4.03
N LEU A 152 -7.25 -6.29 3.11
CA LEU A 152 -8.46 -6.50 2.30
C LEU A 152 -9.67 -6.92 3.12
N ASP A 153 -9.49 -7.86 4.06
CA ASP A 153 -10.57 -8.43 4.88
C ASP A 153 -11.24 -7.39 5.80
N HIS A 154 -10.58 -6.26 5.99
CA HIS A 154 -10.99 -5.20 6.91
C HIS A 154 -11.64 -4.01 6.20
N HIS A 155 -11.81 -4.06 4.88
CA HIS A 155 -12.32 -2.92 4.10
C HIS A 155 -13.62 -2.32 4.64
N GLN A 156 -14.52 -3.12 5.23
CA GLN A 156 -15.79 -2.64 5.79
C GLN A 156 -15.62 -1.69 6.99
N GLN A 157 -14.49 -1.74 7.70
CA GLN A 157 -14.23 -0.88 8.85
C GLN A 157 -13.52 0.44 8.47
N TYR A 158 -13.01 0.53 7.24
CA TYR A 158 -12.29 1.70 6.77
C TYR A 158 -13.25 2.83 6.36
N PRO A 159 -12.94 4.11 6.65
CA PRO A 159 -13.82 5.24 6.34
C PRO A 159 -14.23 5.33 4.87
N HIS A 160 -13.35 4.92 3.94
CA HIS A 160 -13.56 4.96 2.49
C HIS A 160 -13.58 3.57 1.85
N GLY A 161 -13.73 2.51 2.64
CA GLY A 161 -13.91 1.15 2.15
C GLY A 161 -12.75 0.63 1.32
N LEU A 162 -13.05 0.12 0.11
CA LEU A 162 -12.05 -0.38 -0.84
C LEU A 162 -11.06 0.69 -1.32
N ALA A 163 -11.41 1.97 -1.22
CA ALA A 163 -10.48 3.04 -1.58
C ALA A 163 -9.31 3.11 -0.59
N ASP A 164 -9.54 2.82 0.69
CA ASP A 164 -8.47 2.73 1.68
C ASP A 164 -7.60 1.47 1.44
N VAL A 165 -8.19 0.37 0.97
CA VAL A 165 -7.43 -0.83 0.55
C VAL A 165 -6.49 -0.50 -0.62
N ALA A 166 -6.99 0.25 -1.60
CA ALA A 166 -6.18 0.74 -2.71
C ALA A 166 -5.08 1.73 -2.24
N GLY A 167 -5.36 2.51 -1.19
CA GLY A 167 -4.38 3.34 -0.49
C GLY A 167 -3.21 2.52 0.05
N TYR A 168 -3.49 1.52 0.86
CA TYR A 168 -2.48 0.60 1.40
C TYR A 168 -1.69 -0.12 0.31
N TRP A 169 -2.36 -0.53 -0.77
CA TRP A 169 -1.67 -1.09 -1.93
C TRP A 169 -0.70 -0.10 -2.56
N ALA A 170 -1.10 1.15 -2.77
CA ALA A 170 -0.22 2.16 -3.37
C ALA A 170 1.00 2.45 -2.49
N GLU A 171 0.82 2.49 -1.17
CA GLU A 171 1.93 2.61 -0.23
C GLU A 171 2.92 1.45 -0.33
N ASP A 172 2.43 0.21 -0.32
CA ASP A 172 3.28 -0.97 -0.52
C ASP A 172 4.10 -0.88 -1.82
N ARG A 173 3.49 -0.36 -2.90
CA ARG A 173 4.14 -0.22 -4.20
C ARG A 173 5.09 0.96 -4.32
N ILE A 174 4.80 2.09 -3.67
CA ILE A 174 5.63 3.29 -3.73
C ILE A 174 6.74 3.25 -2.68
N LEU A 175 6.40 3.00 -1.42
CA LEU A 175 7.37 3.00 -0.32
C LEU A 175 8.18 1.69 -0.25
N GLY A 176 7.60 0.57 -0.69
CA GLY A 176 8.18 -0.75 -0.50
C GLY A 176 7.47 -1.60 0.55
N GLY A 177 6.55 -1.00 1.30
CA GLY A 177 5.63 -1.65 2.22
C GLY A 177 4.69 -0.62 2.84
N ILE A 178 3.61 -1.10 3.47
CA ILE A 178 2.70 -0.24 4.23
C ILE A 178 3.43 0.23 5.49
N ALA A 179 3.52 1.55 5.69
CA ALA A 179 4.22 2.12 6.83
C ALA A 179 3.40 1.98 8.12
N VAL A 180 3.98 1.30 9.11
CA VAL A 180 3.43 1.14 10.47
C VAL A 180 4.50 1.49 11.50
N PHE A 181 4.09 1.87 12.71
CA PHE A 181 4.97 2.54 13.67
C PHE A 181 4.97 1.81 15.01
N ASP A 182 6.12 1.74 15.68
CA ASP A 182 6.17 1.35 17.09
C ASP A 182 5.56 2.49 17.93
N ARG A 183 4.32 2.24 18.37
CA ARG A 183 3.50 3.17 19.16
C ARG A 183 3.80 3.16 20.65
N GLY A 184 4.78 2.37 21.08
CA GLY A 184 5.22 2.26 22.46
C GLY A 184 4.08 1.90 23.41
N LYS A 185 4.22 2.27 24.69
CA LYS A 185 3.24 1.92 25.71
C LYS A 185 2.04 2.87 25.72
N SER A 186 2.23 4.08 25.23
CA SER A 186 1.17 5.09 25.15
C SER A 186 0.20 4.84 23.99
N GLY A 187 0.59 4.06 22.97
CA GLY A 187 -0.19 3.90 21.75
C GLY A 187 -0.07 5.09 20.80
N THR A 188 0.72 6.11 21.13
CA THR A 188 0.91 7.33 20.34
C THR A 188 2.39 7.67 20.09
N GLU A 189 3.33 6.85 20.57
CA GLU A 189 4.75 7.05 20.28
C GLU A 189 5.04 6.75 18.80
N CYS A 190 6.24 7.09 18.33
CA CYS A 190 6.72 6.71 17.01
C CYS A 190 8.22 6.43 17.14
N LYS A 191 8.56 5.29 17.75
CA LYS A 191 9.96 4.95 18.09
C LYS A 191 10.76 4.49 16.90
N ASP A 192 10.15 3.61 16.11
CA ASP A 192 10.73 2.95 14.97
C ASP A 192 9.66 2.84 13.87
N ILE A 193 10.12 2.78 12.62
CA ILE A 193 9.25 2.59 11.45
C ILE A 193 9.44 1.17 10.93
N TYR A 194 8.33 0.53 10.63
CA TYR A 194 8.28 -0.80 10.07
C TYR A 194 7.46 -0.78 8.78
N PHE A 195 7.83 -1.65 7.85
CA PHE A 195 7.10 -1.88 6.62
C PHE A 195 6.43 -3.25 6.64
N HIS A 196 5.18 -3.28 6.17
CA HIS A 196 4.45 -4.51 5.90
C HIS A 196 4.29 -4.65 4.39
N SER A 197 5.10 -5.51 3.79
CA SER A 197 5.21 -5.63 2.34
C SER A 197 4.40 -6.82 1.80
N SER A 198 3.76 -6.65 0.64
CA SER A 198 3.03 -7.74 -0.06
C SER A 198 3.67 -8.15 -1.39
N ARG A 199 4.95 -7.86 -1.58
CA ARG A 199 5.67 -8.15 -2.83
C ARG A 199 6.04 -9.63 -2.92
N GLU A 200 5.97 -10.17 -4.14
CA GLU A 200 6.37 -11.54 -4.42
C GLU A 200 7.80 -11.80 -3.92
N ARG A 201 8.01 -12.89 -3.19
CA ARG A 201 9.31 -13.34 -2.65
C ARG A 201 9.94 -12.46 -1.55
N TYR A 202 9.17 -11.59 -0.88
CA TYR A 202 9.66 -10.80 0.26
C TYR A 202 9.46 -11.54 1.58
N THR A 203 8.38 -11.21 2.30
CA THR A 203 7.99 -11.84 3.55
C THR A 203 6.59 -11.35 3.93
N PRO A 204 5.72 -12.21 4.50
CA PRO A 204 4.44 -11.75 5.07
C PRO A 204 4.62 -11.09 6.45
N ARG A 205 5.86 -10.82 6.88
CA ARG A 205 6.18 -10.25 8.19
C ARG A 205 6.34 -8.74 8.09
N VAL A 206 5.98 -8.06 9.16
CA VAL A 206 6.29 -6.66 9.41
C VAL A 206 7.77 -6.57 9.80
N TRP A 207 8.55 -5.74 9.10
CA TRP A 207 10.00 -5.67 9.25
C TRP A 207 10.45 -4.23 9.53
N ARG A 208 11.42 -4.09 10.44
CA ARG A 208 11.94 -2.77 10.84
C ARG A 208 12.83 -2.17 9.77
N LEU A 209 12.69 -0.88 9.48
CA LEU A 209 13.64 -0.16 8.64
C LEU A 209 15.01 -0.10 9.33
N LEU A 210 16.08 -0.20 8.53
CA LEU A 210 17.43 0.10 9.01
C LEU A 210 17.59 1.60 9.25
N ASP A 211 18.49 1.98 10.16
CA ASP A 211 18.82 3.39 10.37
C ASP A 211 19.33 4.05 9.09
N SER A 212 20.08 3.32 8.25
CA SER A 212 20.53 3.80 6.94
C SER A 212 19.35 4.06 6.00
N GLN A 213 18.45 3.09 5.84
CA GLN A 213 17.24 3.23 5.00
C GLN A 213 16.36 4.40 5.46
N LEU A 214 16.20 4.55 6.78
CA LEU A 214 15.43 5.65 7.36
C LEU A 214 16.11 7.01 7.11
N ASN A 215 17.44 7.08 7.23
CA ASN A 215 18.19 8.30 6.95
C ASN A 215 18.11 8.67 5.46
N ASP A 216 18.32 7.71 4.56
CA ASP A 216 18.21 7.94 3.11
C ASP A 216 16.81 8.43 2.72
N LEU A 217 15.75 7.82 3.29
CA LEU A 217 14.37 8.26 3.10
C LEU A 217 14.18 9.70 3.59
N ARG A 218 14.69 10.02 4.78
CA ARG A 218 14.57 11.37 5.34
C ARG A 218 15.31 12.39 4.47
N GLU A 219 16.55 12.12 4.10
CA GLU A 219 17.33 13.00 3.23
C GLU A 219 16.60 13.26 1.92
N PHE A 220 16.02 12.22 1.32
CA PHE A 220 15.16 12.36 0.13
C PHE A 220 13.94 13.26 0.38
N LEU A 221 13.18 13.03 1.46
CA LEU A 221 11.95 13.81 1.74
C LEU A 221 12.24 15.29 2.06
N PHE A 222 13.41 15.60 2.65
CA PHE A 222 13.80 16.98 2.99
C PHE A 222 14.62 17.68 1.88
N SER A 223 15.07 16.95 0.84
CA SER A 223 15.93 17.53 -0.19
C SER A 223 15.16 18.47 -1.11
N GLU A 224 15.66 19.69 -1.31
CA GLU A 224 15.10 20.64 -2.29
C GLU A 224 15.20 20.11 -3.73
N GLN A 225 16.25 19.33 -4.02
CA GLN A 225 16.51 18.72 -5.32
C GLN A 225 17.12 17.32 -5.11
N PRO A 226 16.30 16.27 -4.95
CA PRO A 226 16.81 14.92 -4.73
C PRO A 226 17.57 14.42 -5.97
N SER A 227 18.83 14.03 -5.78
CA SER A 227 19.67 13.46 -6.86
C SER A 227 19.42 11.98 -7.12
N ALA A 228 18.84 11.27 -6.14
CA ALA A 228 18.48 9.87 -6.22
C ALA A 228 17.24 9.60 -5.36
N THR A 229 16.45 8.59 -5.75
CA THR A 229 15.30 8.12 -4.98
C THR A 229 15.66 6.86 -4.19
N PRO A 230 15.39 6.80 -2.87
CA PRO A 230 15.52 5.57 -2.08
C PRO A 230 14.29 4.66 -2.24
N LEU A 231 13.28 5.09 -3.01
CA LEU A 231 12.02 4.40 -3.18
C LEU A 231 12.05 3.46 -4.42
N PRO A 232 11.50 2.25 -4.31
CA PRO A 232 10.94 1.64 -3.10
C PRO A 232 12.05 1.11 -2.19
N ILE A 233 11.87 1.21 -0.87
CA ILE A 233 12.81 0.61 0.09
C ILE A 233 12.57 -0.90 0.11
N LEU A 234 13.62 -1.65 -0.18
CA LEU A 234 13.54 -3.10 -0.26
C LEU A 234 14.06 -3.77 1.01
N LEU A 235 13.40 -4.84 1.40
CA LEU A 235 13.83 -5.71 2.49
C LEU A 235 15.19 -6.34 2.16
N SER A 236 16.11 -6.32 3.11
CA SER A 236 17.34 -7.11 3.12
C SER A 236 17.37 -8.08 4.30
N GLU A 237 18.34 -9.00 4.32
CA GLU A 237 18.57 -9.90 5.45
C GLU A 237 18.90 -9.15 6.75
N GLU A 238 19.41 -7.93 6.66
CA GLU A 238 19.79 -7.11 7.82
C GLU A 238 18.57 -6.47 8.53
N ASN A 239 17.42 -6.40 7.85
CA ASN A 239 16.18 -5.86 8.40
C ASN A 239 15.62 -6.80 9.48
N GLU A 240 16.09 -6.59 10.71
CA GLU A 240 15.62 -7.23 11.93
C GLU A 240 15.31 -6.16 13.01
N PRO A 241 14.35 -6.42 13.92
CA PRO A 241 13.53 -7.63 14.01
C PRO A 241 12.40 -7.68 12.97
N ARG A 242 11.95 -8.91 12.66
CA ARG A 242 10.74 -9.19 11.86
C ARG A 242 9.65 -9.85 12.70
N TYR A 243 8.43 -9.32 12.63
CA TYR A 243 7.28 -9.83 13.36
C TYR A 243 6.20 -10.31 12.39
N ASN A 244 5.52 -11.42 12.69
CA ASN A 244 4.25 -11.63 12.01
C ASN A 244 3.27 -10.52 12.42
N SER A 245 2.30 -10.24 11.56
CA SER A 245 1.36 -9.13 11.73
C SER A 245 0.60 -9.17 13.07
N TRP A 246 0.22 -10.37 13.53
CA TRP A 246 -0.44 -10.52 14.83
C TRP A 246 0.48 -10.12 15.99
N ASP A 247 1.71 -10.63 16.04
CA ASP A 247 2.68 -10.30 17.09
C ASP A 247 3.02 -8.80 17.05
N ALA A 248 3.18 -8.23 15.84
CA ALA A 248 3.45 -6.81 15.65
C ALA A 248 2.41 -5.94 16.36
N MET A 249 1.11 -6.20 16.14
CA MET A 249 0.05 -5.41 16.77
C MET A 249 -0.21 -5.80 18.22
N ALA A 250 -0.42 -7.09 18.51
CA ALA A 250 -0.90 -7.58 19.80
C ALA A 250 0.17 -7.52 20.90
N VAL A 251 1.44 -7.74 20.54
CA VAL A 251 2.55 -7.85 21.50
C VAL A 251 3.44 -6.61 21.46
N HIS A 252 3.75 -6.11 20.27
CA HIS A 252 4.77 -5.08 20.08
C HIS A 252 4.21 -3.66 19.90
N GLN A 253 2.88 -3.48 19.85
CA GLN A 253 2.24 -2.17 19.61
C GLN A 253 2.71 -1.50 18.31
N ILE A 254 2.96 -2.30 17.28
CA ILE A 254 3.39 -1.85 15.95
C ILE A 254 2.16 -1.78 15.03
N PHE A 255 1.67 -0.57 14.80
CA PHE A 255 0.52 -0.28 13.94
C PHE A 255 0.53 1.21 13.54
N ARG A 256 -0.10 1.58 12.43
CA ARG A 256 -0.43 2.99 12.17
C ARG A 256 -1.66 3.40 12.95
N ASP A 257 -2.78 2.69 12.80
CA ASP A 257 -4.00 2.91 13.59
C ASP A 257 -4.45 1.59 14.26
N PRO A 258 -4.95 1.61 15.51
CA PRO A 258 -5.45 0.40 16.17
C PRO A 258 -6.57 -0.33 15.42
N ARG A 259 -7.26 0.35 14.50
CA ARG A 259 -8.33 -0.18 13.65
C ARG A 259 -7.88 -0.39 12.21
N GLU A 260 -6.59 -0.29 11.89
CA GLU A 260 -6.11 -0.55 10.53
C GLU A 260 -6.25 -2.02 10.14
N ARG A 261 -6.21 -2.92 11.13
CA ARG A 261 -6.34 -4.37 10.98
C ARG A 261 -7.07 -4.91 12.21
N ALA A 262 -7.92 -5.91 12.06
CA ALA A 262 -8.51 -6.56 13.22
C ALA A 262 -7.45 -7.49 13.84
N ILE A 263 -7.30 -7.45 15.16
CA ILE A 263 -6.46 -8.40 15.90
C ILE A 263 -7.38 -9.54 16.37
N PRO A 264 -7.24 -10.76 15.81
CA PRO A 264 -7.90 -11.94 16.36
C PRO A 264 -7.62 -12.08 17.85
N SER A 265 -8.65 -12.43 18.63
CA SER A 265 -8.54 -12.62 20.09
C SER A 265 -7.53 -13.71 20.49
N GLU A 266 -7.29 -14.66 19.59
CA GLU A 266 -6.26 -15.69 19.75
C GLU A 266 -5.22 -15.54 18.64
N ARG A 267 -3.96 -15.79 18.99
CA ARG A 267 -2.88 -15.86 18.00
C ARG A 267 -3.24 -16.92 16.97
N PRO A 268 -3.28 -16.60 15.67
CA PRO A 268 -3.52 -17.59 14.64
C PRO A 268 -2.47 -18.69 14.76
N LYS A 269 -2.91 -19.94 14.84
CA LYS A 269 -2.04 -21.11 14.72
C LYS A 269 -1.56 -21.13 13.28
N SER A 270 -0.40 -20.50 13.00
CA SER A 270 0.21 -20.32 11.68
C SER A 270 -0.81 -20.12 10.55
N ARG A 271 -1.08 -18.87 10.17
CA ARG A 271 -1.91 -18.62 9.00
C ARG A 271 -1.33 -19.32 7.77
N ASP A 272 -2.04 -20.35 7.31
CA ASP A 272 -2.14 -20.83 5.93
C ASP A 272 -2.74 -19.71 5.05
N ILE A 273 -2.18 -18.50 5.11
CA ILE A 273 -2.38 -17.51 4.06
C ILE A 273 -1.12 -17.59 3.21
N GLU A 274 -1.03 -18.67 2.45
CA GLU A 274 -0.37 -18.60 1.17
C GLU A 274 -1.18 -17.59 0.36
N CYS A 275 -0.63 -16.38 0.17
CA CYS A 275 -0.98 -15.65 -1.04
C CYS A 275 -0.53 -16.58 -2.16
N GLY A 276 -1.50 -17.26 -2.79
CA GLY A 276 -1.23 -18.37 -3.68
C GLY A 276 -0.14 -18.04 -4.71
N ASP A 277 0.74 -19.01 -4.93
CA ASP A 277 1.76 -19.02 -5.98
C ASP A 277 1.20 -18.72 -7.38
#